data_AF-A0AAE3KMI0-F1
#
_entry.id   AF-A0AAE3KMI0-F1
#
_cell.length_a   1.000
_cell.length_b   1.000
_cell.length_c   1.000
_cell.angle_alpha   90.00
_cell.angle_beta   90.00
_cell.angle_gamma   90.00
#
_symmetry.space_group_name_H-M   'P 1'
#
loop_
_entity.id
_entity.type
_entity.pdbx_description
1 polymer ?
#
loop_
_entity_poly.entity_id
_entity_poly.type
_entity_poly.pdbx_seq_one_letter_code
_entity_poly.pdbx_strand_id
1 'polypeptide(L)'
;MVSKVINKFKYLICLTVLIILFVLNLSPTTAWAQTSYKGTFKLSKSCDATTSISGKNPVHLTVGKIYEVTGLNKDDNATHAYITVPGSASRWVALKCGTLGKGTTPLPTNNSKFLPFFDNINNPINVAVGGKQDLTPPPPTLNEFDLAINELCGEPGTAVNSGDFQAMMNQFPDVLANIKARVGGSITRGNTADSKFINDLTNLWFKTEGFDHIFCGEATGNTIGGLHFVGRYLDLQNKGLAGRLPGADNKAEVKPGAVYTLGAVMEVGNRKIQSPVKGYGYTLNAEDILAIATKAYKDNPHSGTTTKACLLSVTDDGKTFNTVFVTKENSIRTIYPDATPDYKGTSACNG
;
A
#
# COMPACT_ATOMS: atom_id res chain seq x y z
N MET A 1 38.54 -58.75 -22.43
CA MET A 1 37.61 -58.23 -21.40
C MET A 1 37.39 -56.71 -21.46
N VAL A 2 38.40 -55.90 -21.82
CA VAL A 2 38.33 -54.41 -21.79
C VAL A 2 37.28 -53.80 -22.74
N SER A 3 37.09 -54.36 -23.94
CA SER A 3 36.17 -53.80 -24.95
C SER A 3 34.68 -53.85 -24.54
N LYS A 4 34.24 -54.89 -23.81
CA LYS A 4 32.86 -54.99 -23.33
C LYS A 4 32.53 -53.98 -22.23
N VAL A 5 33.51 -53.56 -21.45
CA VAL A 5 33.34 -52.57 -20.36
C VAL A 5 33.19 -51.16 -20.94
N ILE A 6 33.97 -50.82 -21.97
CA ILE A 6 33.91 -49.52 -22.64
C ILE A 6 32.53 -49.29 -23.30
N ASN A 7 31.95 -50.32 -23.91
CA ASN A 7 30.63 -50.18 -24.54
C ASN A 7 29.49 -49.97 -23.52
N LYS A 8 29.56 -50.59 -22.34
CA LYS A 8 28.56 -50.34 -21.28
C LYS A 8 28.66 -48.92 -20.71
N PHE A 9 29.87 -48.38 -20.61
CA PHE A 9 30.09 -47.02 -20.09
C PHE A 9 29.56 -45.93 -21.05
N LYS A 10 29.69 -46.14 -22.36
CA LYS A 10 29.13 -45.22 -23.38
C LYS A 10 27.60 -45.15 -23.33
N TYR A 11 26.93 -46.30 -23.14
CA TYR A 11 25.47 -46.33 -23.00
C TYR A 11 24.99 -45.61 -21.74
N LEU A 12 25.71 -45.76 -20.62
CA LEU A 12 25.35 -45.10 -19.37
C LEU A 12 25.44 -43.57 -19.51
N ILE A 13 26.55 -43.04 -20.06
CA ILE A 13 26.72 -41.60 -20.28
C ILE A 13 25.66 -41.05 -21.23
N CYS A 14 25.36 -41.76 -22.32
CA CYS A 14 24.35 -41.32 -23.29
C CYS A 14 22.96 -41.24 -22.64
N LEU A 15 22.62 -42.20 -21.78
CA LEU A 15 21.35 -42.21 -21.06
C LEU A 15 21.26 -41.05 -20.04
N THR A 16 22.33 -40.76 -19.29
CA THR A 16 22.32 -39.63 -18.33
C THR A 16 22.22 -38.29 -19.04
N VAL A 17 22.92 -38.11 -20.16
CA VAL A 17 22.84 -36.88 -20.97
C VAL A 17 21.43 -36.70 -21.54
N LEU A 18 20.79 -37.78 -22.00
CA LEU A 18 19.40 -37.72 -22.50
C LEU A 18 18.41 -37.34 -21.39
N ILE A 19 18.57 -37.89 -20.18
CA ILE A 19 17.71 -37.58 -19.03
C ILE A 19 17.91 -36.11 -18.61
N ILE A 20 19.14 -35.61 -18.55
CA ILE A 20 19.43 -34.22 -18.19
C ILE A 20 18.84 -33.24 -19.24
N LEU A 21 18.98 -33.55 -20.53
CA LEU A 21 18.36 -32.77 -21.60
C LEU A 21 16.83 -32.80 -21.54
N PHE A 22 16.21 -33.92 -21.13
CA PHE A 22 14.76 -34.01 -20.96
C PHE A 22 14.26 -33.20 -19.75
N VAL A 23 15.01 -33.18 -18.64
CA VAL A 23 14.65 -32.44 -17.42
C VAL A 23 14.82 -30.93 -17.61
N LEU A 24 15.83 -30.49 -18.37
CA LEU A 24 16.06 -29.06 -18.65
C LEU A 24 15.02 -28.40 -19.57
N ASN A 25 14.19 -29.19 -20.25
CA ASN A 25 13.08 -28.68 -21.07
C ASN A 25 11.73 -28.61 -20.32
N LEU A 26 11.68 -29.04 -19.06
CA LEU A 26 10.49 -28.97 -18.21
C LEU A 26 10.53 -27.75 -17.28
N SER A 27 10.89 -26.59 -17.83
CA SER A 27 10.68 -25.32 -17.11
C SER A 27 9.17 -25.15 -16.89
N PRO A 28 8.69 -25.06 -15.64
CA PRO A 28 7.28 -24.83 -15.38
C PRO A 28 6.90 -23.49 -16.01
N THR A 29 6.14 -23.54 -17.10
CA THR A 29 5.46 -22.35 -17.59
C THR A 29 4.48 -21.95 -16.51
N THR A 30 4.71 -20.80 -15.86
CA THR A 30 3.70 -20.19 -15.01
C THR A 30 2.51 -19.89 -15.91
N ALA A 31 1.51 -20.78 -15.88
CA ALA A 31 0.26 -20.54 -16.58
C ALA A 31 -0.43 -19.39 -15.87
N TRP A 32 -0.29 -18.19 -16.44
CA TRP A 32 -1.03 -17.03 -15.99
C TRP A 32 -2.52 -17.35 -16.19
N ALA A 33 -3.25 -17.55 -15.10
CA ALA A 33 -4.68 -17.90 -15.10
C ALA A 33 -5.59 -16.70 -15.49
N GLN A 34 -5.00 -15.67 -16.10
CA GLN A 34 -5.65 -14.45 -16.49
C GLN A 34 -5.20 -14.09 -17.92
N THR A 35 -6.18 -13.85 -18.78
CA THR A 35 -5.94 -13.24 -20.08
C THR A 35 -6.29 -11.76 -20.04
N SER A 36 -5.53 -10.96 -20.79
CA SER A 36 -5.66 -9.51 -20.76
C SER A 36 -6.98 -9.09 -21.40
N TYR A 37 -7.75 -8.28 -20.68
CA TYR A 37 -8.98 -7.69 -21.17
C TYR A 37 -9.13 -6.30 -20.55
N LYS A 38 -9.45 -5.30 -21.35
CA LYS A 38 -9.75 -3.95 -20.87
C LYS A 38 -11.19 -3.61 -21.23
N GLY A 39 -11.99 -3.30 -20.22
CA GLY A 39 -13.36 -2.89 -20.43
C GLY A 39 -14.08 -2.60 -19.14
N THR A 40 -15.40 -2.79 -19.14
CA THR A 40 -16.24 -2.55 -17.98
C THR A 40 -17.14 -3.75 -17.70
N PHE A 41 -17.58 -3.89 -16.45
CA PHE A 41 -18.54 -4.90 -16.03
C PHE A 41 -19.66 -4.22 -15.26
N LYS A 42 -20.86 -4.19 -15.85
CA LYS A 42 -22.06 -3.67 -15.18
C LYS A 42 -22.74 -4.80 -14.42
N LEU A 43 -22.81 -4.66 -13.11
CA LEU A 43 -23.44 -5.67 -12.26
C LEU A 43 -24.96 -5.60 -12.39
N SER A 44 -25.61 -6.73 -12.69
CA SER A 44 -27.07 -6.86 -12.81
C SER A 44 -27.69 -7.74 -11.73
N LYS A 45 -26.88 -8.51 -11.00
CA LYS A 45 -27.30 -9.35 -9.88
C LYS A 45 -26.38 -9.16 -8.68
N SER A 46 -26.93 -9.30 -7.48
CA SER A 46 -26.14 -9.27 -6.26
C SER A 46 -25.16 -10.45 -6.27
N CYS A 47 -23.88 -10.16 -6.14
CA CYS A 47 -22.79 -11.11 -6.16
C CYS A 47 -21.62 -10.58 -5.34
N ASP A 48 -20.77 -11.49 -4.90
CA ASP A 48 -19.49 -11.15 -4.30
C ASP A 48 -18.38 -11.21 -5.36
N ALA A 49 -17.36 -10.39 -5.18
CA ALA A 49 -16.07 -10.53 -5.84
C ALA A 49 -15.06 -11.13 -4.89
N THR A 50 -14.22 -12.04 -5.37
CA THR A 50 -13.35 -12.87 -4.54
C THR A 50 -11.91 -12.81 -5.02
N THR A 51 -10.94 -13.08 -4.15
CA THR A 51 -9.51 -13.01 -4.49
C THR A 51 -9.07 -14.16 -5.39
N SER A 52 -9.85 -15.25 -5.37
CA SER A 52 -9.73 -16.38 -6.29
C SER A 52 -11.07 -16.72 -6.91
N ILE A 53 -11.04 -17.38 -8.07
CA ILE A 53 -12.24 -17.94 -8.72
C ILE A 53 -12.93 -19.00 -7.84
N SER A 54 -12.17 -19.63 -6.92
CA SER A 54 -12.70 -20.58 -5.94
C SER A 54 -13.48 -19.93 -4.78
N GLY A 55 -13.55 -18.60 -4.71
CA GLY A 55 -14.45 -17.90 -3.79
C GLY A 55 -13.85 -17.42 -2.48
N LYS A 56 -12.52 -17.25 -2.38
CA LYS A 56 -11.87 -16.76 -1.14
C LYS A 56 -12.06 -15.26 -0.94
N ASN A 57 -12.17 -14.83 0.33
CA ASN A 57 -12.28 -13.43 0.76
C ASN A 57 -13.32 -12.63 -0.03
N PRO A 58 -14.62 -12.94 0.09
CA PRO A 58 -15.67 -12.27 -0.67
C PRO A 58 -15.85 -10.81 -0.25
N VAL A 59 -16.03 -9.93 -1.24
CA VAL A 59 -16.47 -8.55 -1.07
C VAL A 59 -17.77 -8.34 -1.82
N HIS A 60 -18.78 -7.85 -1.13
CA HIS A 60 -20.10 -7.65 -1.72
C HIS A 60 -20.11 -6.52 -2.76
N LEU A 61 -20.68 -6.78 -3.93
CA LEU A 61 -20.78 -5.80 -5.01
C LEU A 61 -22.15 -5.13 -5.04
N THR A 62 -22.19 -3.88 -5.50
CA THR A 62 -23.42 -3.07 -5.60
C THR A 62 -24.10 -3.29 -6.95
N VAL A 63 -25.34 -3.77 -6.95
CA VAL A 63 -26.15 -3.93 -8.18
C VAL A 63 -26.33 -2.60 -8.91
N GLY A 64 -26.18 -2.62 -10.23
CA GLY A 64 -26.24 -1.43 -11.09
C GLY A 64 -24.91 -0.68 -11.25
N LYS A 65 -23.92 -0.93 -10.37
CA LYS A 65 -22.60 -0.31 -10.45
C LYS A 65 -21.79 -0.88 -11.62
N ILE A 66 -20.96 -0.03 -12.21
CA ILE A 66 -20.01 -0.39 -13.26
C ILE A 66 -18.63 -0.50 -12.64
N TYR A 67 -17.95 -1.60 -12.90
CA TYR A 67 -16.58 -1.88 -12.47
C TYR A 67 -15.65 -1.88 -13.68
N GLU A 68 -14.41 -1.45 -13.51
CA GLU A 68 -13.38 -1.63 -14.53
C GLU A 68 -12.96 -3.10 -14.59
N VAL A 69 -12.75 -3.64 -15.78
CA VAL A 69 -12.25 -5.01 -16.00
C VAL A 69 -10.83 -4.92 -16.52
N THR A 70 -9.91 -5.60 -15.85
CA THR A 70 -8.47 -5.67 -16.20
C THR A 70 -8.05 -7.04 -16.71
N GLY A 71 -8.92 -8.05 -16.64
CA GLY A 71 -8.67 -9.36 -17.21
C GLY A 71 -9.87 -10.30 -17.20
N LEU A 72 -9.71 -11.42 -17.89
CA LEU A 72 -10.64 -12.56 -17.88
C LEU A 72 -9.89 -13.81 -17.43
N ASN A 73 -10.60 -14.83 -16.96
CA ASN A 73 -9.94 -16.07 -16.53
C ASN A 73 -9.43 -16.96 -17.67
N LYS A 74 -9.84 -16.66 -18.92
CA LYS A 74 -9.45 -17.31 -20.17
C LYS A 74 -10.01 -16.51 -21.35
N ASP A 75 -9.43 -16.69 -22.54
CA ASP A 75 -9.86 -15.98 -23.76
C ASP A 75 -11.26 -16.39 -24.22
N ASP A 76 -11.48 -17.70 -24.35
CA ASP A 76 -12.74 -18.24 -24.84
C ASP A 76 -13.65 -18.75 -23.73
N ASN A 77 -14.94 -18.41 -23.83
CA ASN A 77 -15.98 -18.82 -22.89
C ASN A 77 -15.63 -18.48 -21.44
N ALA A 78 -15.05 -17.30 -21.22
CA ALA A 78 -14.73 -16.77 -19.90
C ALA A 78 -15.95 -16.93 -18.96
N THR A 79 -15.65 -17.22 -17.70
CA THR A 79 -16.69 -17.40 -16.66
C THR A 79 -16.58 -16.34 -15.58
N HIS A 80 -15.41 -15.69 -15.48
CA HIS A 80 -15.12 -14.67 -14.50
C HIS A 80 -14.40 -13.48 -15.15
N ALA A 81 -14.70 -12.29 -14.67
CA ALA A 81 -13.95 -11.08 -14.94
C ALA A 81 -13.10 -10.73 -13.73
N TYR A 82 -11.90 -10.23 -13.96
CA TYR A 82 -11.06 -9.61 -12.95
C TYR A 82 -11.34 -8.12 -12.94
N ILE A 83 -11.99 -7.65 -11.89
CA ILE A 83 -12.51 -6.29 -11.79
C ILE A 83 -11.77 -5.46 -10.75
N THR A 84 -11.56 -4.17 -11.04
CA THR A 84 -11.15 -3.19 -10.04
C THR A 84 -12.35 -2.83 -9.18
N VAL A 85 -12.28 -3.16 -7.89
CA VAL A 85 -13.31 -2.78 -6.91
C VAL A 85 -12.87 -1.48 -6.24
N PRO A 86 -13.62 -0.36 -6.33
CA PRO A 86 -13.22 0.89 -5.68
C PRO A 86 -12.96 0.70 -4.18
N GLY A 87 -11.80 1.15 -3.70
CA GLY A 87 -11.40 0.93 -2.31
C GLY A 87 -11.11 -0.53 -1.97
N SER A 88 -10.85 -1.39 -2.96
CA SER A 88 -10.38 -2.76 -2.77
C SER A 88 -9.37 -3.16 -3.86
N ALA A 89 -8.65 -4.27 -3.67
CA ALA A 89 -7.78 -4.87 -4.66
C ALA A 89 -8.67 -5.41 -5.79
N SER A 90 -8.07 -5.70 -6.94
CA SER A 90 -8.80 -6.34 -8.02
C SER A 90 -9.27 -7.72 -7.61
N ARG A 91 -10.49 -8.11 -8.01
CA ARG A 91 -11.13 -9.35 -7.59
C ARG A 91 -11.84 -10.04 -8.75
N TRP A 92 -11.98 -11.35 -8.66
CA TRP A 92 -12.75 -12.16 -9.59
C TRP A 92 -14.25 -12.04 -9.29
N VAL A 93 -15.04 -11.76 -10.31
CA VAL A 93 -16.50 -11.80 -10.25
C VAL A 93 -17.02 -12.71 -11.37
N ALA A 94 -18.02 -13.53 -11.06
CA ALA A 94 -18.62 -14.41 -12.06
C ALA A 94 -19.37 -13.57 -13.12
N LEU A 95 -19.14 -13.85 -14.41
CA LEU A 95 -19.77 -13.12 -15.52
C LEU A 95 -21.30 -13.24 -15.51
N LYS A 96 -21.85 -14.32 -14.94
CA LYS A 96 -23.31 -14.49 -14.75
C LYS A 96 -23.96 -13.41 -13.87
N CYS A 97 -23.16 -12.62 -13.15
CA CYS A 97 -23.60 -11.54 -12.28
C CYS A 97 -23.85 -10.21 -12.99
N GLY A 98 -23.45 -10.09 -14.27
CA GLY A 98 -23.46 -8.81 -14.97
C GLY A 98 -23.23 -8.95 -16.45
N THR A 99 -22.92 -7.82 -17.09
CA THR A 99 -22.64 -7.75 -18.52
C THR A 99 -21.31 -7.05 -18.75
N LEU A 100 -20.43 -7.69 -19.54
CA LEU A 100 -19.20 -7.05 -20.02
C LEU A 100 -19.53 -5.99 -21.06
N GLY A 101 -18.94 -4.81 -20.90
CA GLY A 101 -18.89 -3.76 -21.90
C GLY A 101 -17.47 -3.64 -22.45
N LYS A 102 -17.34 -3.46 -23.76
CA LYS A 102 -16.08 -2.98 -24.34
C LYS A 102 -15.92 -1.52 -23.92
N GLY A 103 -15.04 -1.27 -22.95
CA GLY A 103 -14.88 0.04 -22.34
C GLY A 103 -13.73 0.82 -22.98
N THR A 104 -14.05 1.87 -23.74
CA THR A 104 -13.43 3.16 -23.45
C THR A 104 -14.06 3.62 -22.14
N THR A 105 -13.38 3.37 -21.02
CA THR A 105 -13.84 3.81 -19.70
C THR A 105 -14.11 5.31 -19.76
N PRO A 106 -15.33 5.79 -19.49
CA PRO A 106 -15.48 7.18 -19.11
C PRO A 106 -14.62 7.33 -17.85
N LEU A 107 -13.62 8.22 -17.88
CA LEU A 107 -12.97 8.67 -16.66
C LEU A 107 -14.07 8.98 -15.64
N PRO A 108 -13.86 8.71 -14.33
CA PRO A 108 -14.77 9.22 -13.30
C PRO A 108 -15.03 10.69 -13.63
N THR A 109 -16.25 11.03 -14.01
CA THR A 109 -16.59 12.43 -14.29
C THR A 109 -16.36 13.16 -12.99
N ASN A 110 -15.31 13.97 -13.01
CA ASN A 110 -14.72 14.70 -11.90
C ASN A 110 -15.69 15.78 -11.42
N ASN A 111 -16.81 15.39 -10.83
CA ASN A 111 -17.58 16.22 -9.92
C ASN A 111 -16.95 16.18 -8.52
N SER A 112 -15.63 15.94 -8.44
CA SER A 112 -14.88 16.08 -7.20
C SER A 112 -14.89 17.55 -6.81
N LYS A 113 -15.39 17.83 -5.61
CA LYS A 113 -15.33 19.14 -4.96
C LYS A 113 -13.90 19.63 -4.72
N PHE A 114 -12.92 18.74 -4.83
CA PHE A 114 -11.51 18.99 -4.53
C PHE A 114 -10.61 18.79 -5.74
N LEU A 115 -9.50 19.52 -5.78
CA LEU A 115 -8.41 19.23 -6.70
C LEU A 115 -7.85 17.82 -6.38
N PRO A 116 -7.62 16.95 -7.38
CA PRO A 116 -7.16 15.59 -7.11
C PRO A 116 -5.75 15.59 -6.51
N PHE A 117 -5.47 14.61 -5.65
CA PHE A 117 -4.12 14.17 -5.28
C PHE A 117 -3.47 13.29 -6.36
N PHE A 118 -4.28 12.53 -7.12
CA PHE A 118 -3.81 11.62 -8.17
C PHE A 118 -4.67 11.75 -9.41
N ASP A 119 -4.03 11.80 -10.58
CA ASP A 119 -4.68 11.67 -11.88
C ASP A 119 -3.72 11.02 -12.90
N ASN A 120 -4.08 11.00 -14.18
CA ASN A 120 -3.24 10.44 -15.24
C ASN A 120 -2.80 11.52 -16.26
N ILE A 121 -2.82 12.79 -15.85
CA ILE A 121 -2.56 13.94 -16.70
C ILE A 121 -1.24 14.59 -16.26
N ASN A 122 -0.23 14.55 -17.13
CA ASN A 122 1.01 15.27 -16.88
C ASN A 122 0.79 16.79 -16.93
N ASN A 123 0.64 17.44 -15.78
CA ASN A 123 0.24 18.85 -15.65
C ASN A 123 1.26 19.69 -14.85
N PRO A 124 2.56 19.68 -15.24
CA PRO A 124 3.64 20.10 -14.35
C PRO A 124 3.60 21.60 -14.05
N ILE A 125 3.77 21.95 -12.77
CA ILE A 125 3.79 23.31 -12.23
C ILE A 125 5.10 23.61 -11.51
N ASN A 126 5.37 24.88 -11.23
CA ASN A 126 6.52 25.26 -10.40
C ASN A 126 6.22 24.94 -8.93
N VAL A 127 7.11 24.18 -8.30
CA VAL A 127 7.03 23.79 -6.88
C VAL A 127 8.20 24.40 -6.09
N ALA A 128 8.12 24.41 -4.76
CA ALA A 128 9.19 24.96 -3.92
C ALA A 128 10.51 24.19 -4.10
N VAL A 129 10.42 22.87 -4.17
CA VAL A 129 11.56 21.96 -4.33
C VAL A 129 11.26 20.91 -5.38
N GLY A 130 12.18 20.77 -6.35
CA GLY A 130 12.05 19.85 -7.47
C GLY A 130 11.89 20.54 -8.82
N GLY A 131 11.68 21.86 -8.86
CA GLY A 131 11.58 22.63 -10.11
C GLY A 131 10.17 22.57 -10.70
N LYS A 132 10.04 22.21 -11.99
CA LYS A 132 8.74 22.04 -12.64
C LYS A 132 8.29 20.59 -12.50
N GLN A 133 7.32 20.32 -11.63
CA GLN A 133 6.88 18.98 -11.25
C GLN A 133 5.37 18.83 -11.32
N ASP A 134 4.95 17.60 -11.61
CA ASP A 134 3.56 17.18 -11.50
C ASP A 134 3.23 16.83 -10.03
N LEU A 135 2.17 17.43 -9.49
CA LEU A 135 1.72 17.20 -8.12
C LEU A 135 0.63 16.11 -8.00
N THR A 136 0.21 15.57 -9.14
CA THR A 136 -0.84 14.58 -9.30
C THR A 136 -0.30 13.33 -9.98
N PRO A 137 0.61 12.58 -9.33
CA PRO A 137 1.10 11.34 -9.91
C PRO A 137 -0.05 10.36 -10.20
N PRO A 138 0.18 9.32 -11.03
CA PRO A 138 -0.76 8.23 -11.20
C PRO A 138 -1.27 7.69 -9.85
N PRO A 139 -2.53 7.27 -9.74
CA PRO A 139 -3.01 6.62 -8.53
C PRO A 139 -2.16 5.38 -8.20
N PRO A 140 -1.70 5.20 -6.95
CA PRO A 140 -0.99 3.98 -6.55
C PRO A 140 -1.94 2.77 -6.63
N THR A 141 -1.37 1.59 -6.81
CA THR A 141 -2.11 0.33 -6.65
C THR A 141 -2.08 -0.07 -5.18
N LEU A 142 -3.26 -0.28 -4.58
CA LEU A 142 -3.39 -0.69 -3.18
C LEU A 142 -3.55 -2.20 -3.07
N ASN A 143 -2.79 -2.82 -2.18
CA ASN A 143 -2.91 -4.25 -1.86
C ASN A 143 -4.00 -4.48 -0.78
N GLU A 144 -4.35 -5.74 -0.51
CA GLU A 144 -5.43 -6.07 0.45
C GLU A 144 -5.21 -5.48 1.85
N PHE A 145 -3.95 -5.38 2.31
CA PHE A 145 -3.63 -4.82 3.61
C PHE A 145 -3.76 -3.29 3.65
N ASP A 146 -3.36 -2.58 2.59
CA ASP A 146 -3.58 -1.13 2.44
C ASP A 146 -5.06 -0.76 2.60
N LEU A 147 -5.92 -1.61 2.07
CA LEU A 147 -7.36 -1.42 2.03
C LEU A 147 -7.99 -1.71 3.38
N ALA A 148 -7.52 -2.75 4.07
CA ALA A 148 -7.90 -3.02 5.44
C ALA A 148 -7.50 -1.86 6.37
N ILE A 149 -6.34 -1.24 6.16
CA ILE A 149 -5.91 -0.05 6.90
C ILE A 149 -6.83 1.14 6.61
N ASN A 150 -7.21 1.37 5.34
CA ASN A 150 -8.16 2.42 4.98
C ASN A 150 -9.56 2.19 5.58
N GLU A 151 -10.03 0.94 5.60
CA GLU A 151 -11.28 0.54 6.24
C GLU A 151 -11.22 0.79 7.75
N LEU A 152 -10.13 0.39 8.38
CA LEU A 152 -9.89 0.62 9.80
C LEU A 152 -9.89 2.12 10.15
N CYS A 153 -9.25 2.96 9.32
CA CYS A 153 -9.27 4.41 9.47
C CYS A 153 -10.65 5.05 9.28
N GLY A 154 -11.60 4.37 8.63
CA GLY A 154 -12.98 4.83 8.47
C GLY A 154 -13.13 6.23 7.86
N GLU A 155 -14.14 6.97 8.32
CA GLU A 155 -14.35 8.37 7.95
C GLU A 155 -13.33 9.30 8.64
N PRO A 156 -12.95 10.44 8.02
CA PRO A 156 -12.08 11.43 8.66
C PRO A 156 -12.53 11.82 10.07
N GLY A 157 -11.58 11.86 11.01
CA GLY A 157 -11.84 12.15 12.43
C GLY A 157 -12.27 10.94 13.26
N THR A 158 -12.41 9.75 12.67
CA THR A 158 -12.58 8.50 13.41
C THR A 158 -11.26 8.15 14.11
N ALA A 159 -11.33 7.85 15.41
CA ALA A 159 -10.21 7.28 16.16
C ALA A 159 -10.26 5.76 16.07
N VAL A 160 -9.13 5.13 15.73
CA VAL A 160 -9.08 3.69 15.55
C VAL A 160 -9.06 2.97 16.89
N ASN A 161 -9.91 1.94 17.03
CA ASN A 161 -9.86 1.06 18.19
C ASN A 161 -8.66 0.10 18.07
N SER A 162 -7.84 0.02 19.12
CA SER A 162 -6.69 -0.88 19.13
C SER A 162 -7.06 -2.35 19.02
N GLY A 163 -8.21 -2.77 19.55
CA GLY A 163 -8.73 -4.13 19.40
C GLY A 163 -9.10 -4.47 17.96
N ASP A 164 -9.63 -3.51 17.20
CA ASP A 164 -9.94 -3.70 15.78
C ASP A 164 -8.65 -3.81 14.95
N PHE A 165 -7.61 -3.05 15.30
CA PHE A 165 -6.27 -3.24 14.73
C PHE A 165 -5.72 -4.64 15.00
N GLN A 166 -5.84 -5.14 16.23
CA GLN A 166 -5.42 -6.50 16.58
C GLN A 166 -6.19 -7.55 15.79
N ALA A 167 -7.51 -7.39 15.67
CA ALA A 167 -8.36 -8.29 14.90
C ALA A 167 -7.95 -8.30 13.41
N MET A 168 -7.72 -7.13 12.83
CA MET A 168 -7.20 -6.99 11.47
C MET A 168 -5.84 -7.70 11.33
N MET A 169 -4.86 -7.46 12.21
CA MET A 169 -3.56 -8.13 12.13
C MET A 169 -3.64 -9.66 12.18
N ASN A 170 -4.62 -10.23 12.91
CA ASN A 170 -4.86 -11.67 12.93
C ASN A 170 -5.43 -12.20 11.60
N GLN A 171 -6.11 -11.37 10.81
CA GLN A 171 -6.61 -11.72 9.47
C GLN A 171 -5.52 -11.68 8.39
N PHE A 172 -4.39 -11.03 8.67
CA PHE A 172 -3.25 -10.91 7.76
C PHE A 172 -1.98 -11.57 8.35
N PRO A 173 -1.96 -12.90 8.53
CA PRO A 173 -0.84 -13.60 9.16
C PRO A 173 0.49 -13.47 8.39
N ASP A 174 0.45 -13.38 7.07
CA ASP A 174 1.66 -13.19 6.24
C ASP A 174 2.27 -11.80 6.46
N VAL A 175 1.44 -10.75 6.51
CA VAL A 175 1.87 -9.38 6.83
C VAL A 175 2.48 -9.33 8.24
N LEU A 176 1.82 -9.96 9.21
CA LEU A 176 2.33 -10.06 10.57
C LEU A 176 3.71 -10.75 10.62
N ALA A 177 3.85 -11.87 9.91
CA ALA A 177 5.10 -12.62 9.83
C ALA A 177 6.22 -11.80 9.19
N ASN A 178 5.93 -11.05 8.12
CA ASN A 178 6.89 -10.19 7.43
C ASN A 178 7.36 -9.04 8.32
N ILE A 179 6.44 -8.32 8.97
CA ILE A 179 6.78 -7.24 9.92
C ILE A 179 7.66 -7.81 11.04
N LYS A 180 7.27 -8.96 11.61
CA LYS A 180 8.01 -9.64 12.67
C LYS A 180 9.41 -10.06 12.23
N ALA A 181 9.56 -10.59 11.02
CA ALA A 181 10.86 -10.93 10.46
C ALA A 181 11.74 -9.69 10.28
N ARG A 182 11.19 -8.60 9.73
CA ARG A 182 11.90 -7.34 9.47
C ARG A 182 12.39 -6.66 10.75
N VAL A 183 11.69 -6.84 11.86
CA VAL A 183 12.14 -6.35 13.17
C VAL A 183 13.01 -7.36 13.94
N GLY A 184 13.37 -8.51 13.35
CA GLY A 184 14.24 -9.50 13.99
C GLY A 184 13.54 -10.36 15.05
N GLY A 185 12.27 -10.74 14.81
CA GLY A 185 11.54 -11.77 15.53
C GLY A 185 10.70 -11.30 16.72
N SER A 186 11.06 -10.20 17.37
CA SER A 186 10.32 -9.62 18.50
C SER A 186 10.56 -8.11 18.64
N ILE A 187 9.55 -7.36 19.10
CA ILE A 187 9.71 -5.94 19.48
C ILE A 187 10.26 -5.89 20.91
N THR A 188 9.53 -6.45 21.87
CA THR A 188 10.03 -6.65 23.24
C THR A 188 10.86 -7.92 23.29
N ARG A 189 12.03 -7.88 23.92
CA ARG A 189 12.93 -9.04 24.02
C ARG A 189 12.21 -10.23 24.67
N GLY A 190 12.19 -11.37 23.98
CA GLY A 190 11.58 -12.62 24.47
C GLY A 190 10.10 -12.79 24.09
N ASN A 191 9.42 -11.75 23.61
CA ASN A 191 8.04 -11.82 23.14
C ASN A 191 7.97 -12.32 21.69
N THR A 192 8.25 -13.61 21.49
CA THR A 192 8.31 -14.23 20.15
C THR A 192 7.00 -14.88 19.72
N ALA A 193 6.02 -15.08 20.60
CA ALA A 193 4.70 -15.59 20.21
C ALA A 193 3.90 -14.51 19.46
N ASP A 194 3.14 -14.88 18.42
CA ASP A 194 2.44 -13.92 17.57
C ASP A 194 1.47 -13.03 18.35
N SER A 195 0.72 -13.60 19.29
CA SER A 195 -0.18 -12.85 20.17
C SER A 195 0.56 -11.83 21.05
N LYS A 196 1.77 -12.14 21.51
CA LYS A 196 2.62 -11.20 22.25
C LYS A 196 3.19 -10.14 21.32
N PHE A 197 3.60 -10.52 20.11
CA PHE A 197 4.09 -9.58 19.11
C PHE A 197 3.01 -8.57 18.69
N ILE A 198 1.78 -9.03 18.43
CA ILE A 198 0.63 -8.17 18.12
C ILE A 198 0.37 -7.20 19.26
N ASN A 199 0.41 -7.65 20.53
CA ASN A 199 0.25 -6.77 21.68
C ASN A 199 1.35 -5.70 21.76
N ASP A 200 2.61 -6.09 21.56
CA ASP A 200 3.75 -5.15 21.54
C ASP A 200 3.59 -4.12 20.41
N LEU A 201 3.25 -4.58 19.20
CA LEU A 201 3.02 -3.74 18.03
C LEU A 201 1.87 -2.75 18.30
N THR A 202 0.76 -3.24 18.83
CA THR A 202 -0.40 -2.41 19.17
C THR A 202 -0.03 -1.35 20.19
N ASN A 203 0.63 -1.71 21.29
CA ASN A 203 1.06 -0.75 22.31
C ASN A 203 2.00 0.31 21.72
N LEU A 204 2.91 -0.10 20.84
CA LEU A 204 3.88 0.79 20.23
C LEU A 204 3.24 1.85 19.33
N TRP A 205 2.21 1.47 18.57
CA TRP A 205 1.56 2.33 17.59
C TRP A 205 0.43 3.18 18.18
N PHE A 206 -0.24 2.70 19.23
CA PHE A 206 -1.44 3.36 19.76
C PHE A 206 -1.17 4.24 20.98
N LYS A 207 -0.10 4.00 21.76
CA LYS A 207 0.15 4.74 23.02
C LYS A 207 0.26 6.25 22.83
N THR A 208 0.86 6.71 21.74
CA THR A 208 0.98 8.14 21.38
C THR A 208 0.27 8.46 20.07
N GLU A 209 -0.80 7.72 19.76
CA GLU A 209 -1.67 7.95 18.59
C GLU A 209 -0.90 7.92 17.25
N GLY A 210 0.23 7.20 17.19
CA GLY A 210 1.06 7.11 16.00
C GLY A 210 0.31 6.50 14.82
N PHE A 211 -0.54 5.49 15.07
CA PHE A 211 -1.36 4.87 14.04
C PHE A 211 -2.31 5.88 13.36
N ASP A 212 -3.19 6.51 14.14
CA ASP A 212 -4.16 7.49 13.62
C ASP A 212 -3.45 8.65 12.93
N HIS A 213 -2.36 9.14 13.52
CA HIS A 213 -1.56 10.21 12.95
C HIS A 213 -1.00 9.83 11.59
N ILE A 214 -0.24 8.74 11.50
CA ILE A 214 0.49 8.35 10.29
C ILE A 214 -0.46 7.87 9.19
N PHE A 215 -1.42 7.00 9.52
CA PHE A 215 -2.27 6.34 8.53
C PHE A 215 -3.56 7.10 8.23
N CYS A 216 -4.27 7.59 9.25
CA CYS A 216 -5.64 8.06 9.06
C CYS A 216 -5.72 9.57 8.79
N GLY A 217 -4.76 10.34 9.32
CA GLY A 217 -4.75 11.79 9.28
C GLY A 217 -5.64 12.38 10.37
N GLU A 218 -5.07 12.66 11.55
CA GLU A 218 -5.80 13.15 12.71
C GLU A 218 -6.37 14.57 12.47
N ALA A 219 -7.58 14.82 12.97
CA ALA A 219 -8.18 16.15 12.95
C ALA A 219 -7.81 16.92 14.21
N THR A 220 -6.76 17.76 14.13
CA THR A 220 -6.28 18.54 15.27
C THR A 220 -6.77 19.98 15.14
N GLY A 221 -7.89 20.30 15.78
CA GLY A 221 -8.52 21.61 15.65
C GLY A 221 -8.97 21.87 14.20
N ASN A 222 -8.37 22.85 13.53
CA ASN A 222 -8.63 23.17 12.12
C ASN A 222 -7.53 22.67 11.16
N THR A 223 -6.54 21.92 11.68
CA THR A 223 -5.46 21.36 10.87
C THR A 223 -5.59 19.85 10.72
N ILE A 224 -4.99 19.34 9.66
CA ILE A 224 -4.72 17.92 9.49
C ILE A 224 -3.39 17.64 10.20
N GLY A 225 -3.36 16.68 11.12
CA GLY A 225 -2.12 16.10 11.66
C GLY A 225 -1.75 14.84 10.88
N GLY A 226 -0.46 14.57 10.76
CA GLY A 226 0.04 13.38 10.11
C GLY A 226 -0.36 13.26 8.63
N LEU A 227 -1.08 12.19 8.28
CA LEU A 227 -1.50 11.82 6.92
C LEU A 227 -0.29 11.51 6.02
N HIS A 228 0.40 10.41 6.32
CA HIS A 228 1.67 10.01 5.67
C HIS A 228 1.58 8.71 4.89
N PHE A 229 0.42 8.05 4.90
CA PHE A 229 0.13 6.87 4.11
C PHE A 229 -0.52 7.23 2.76
N VAL A 230 0.15 6.90 1.66
CA VAL A 230 -0.32 7.22 0.29
C VAL A 230 -1.71 6.63 0.00
N GLY A 231 -2.00 5.44 0.52
CA GLY A 231 -3.30 4.80 0.33
C GLY A 231 -4.46 5.58 0.93
N ARG A 232 -4.23 6.35 2.01
CA ARG A 232 -5.26 7.20 2.62
C ARG A 232 -5.61 8.39 1.75
N TYR A 233 -4.64 8.98 1.05
CA TYR A 233 -4.92 10.06 0.09
C TYR A 233 -5.83 9.56 -1.03
N LEU A 234 -5.56 8.37 -1.55
CA LEU A 234 -6.34 7.79 -2.65
C LEU A 234 -7.76 7.44 -2.18
N ASP A 235 -7.90 6.85 -1.00
CA ASP A 235 -9.20 6.54 -0.39
C ASP A 235 -10.06 7.80 -0.23
N LEU A 236 -9.50 8.84 0.38
CA LEU A 236 -10.23 10.09 0.63
C LEU A 236 -10.58 10.84 -0.66
N GLN A 237 -9.71 10.82 -1.67
CA GLN A 237 -10.02 11.36 -2.99
C GLN A 237 -11.19 10.60 -3.62
N ASN A 238 -11.15 9.26 -3.61
CA ASN A 238 -12.19 8.43 -4.23
C ASN A 238 -13.56 8.58 -3.54
N LYS A 239 -13.55 8.84 -2.23
CA LYS A 239 -14.76 9.17 -1.46
C LYS A 239 -15.21 10.62 -1.65
N GLY A 240 -14.42 11.47 -2.32
CA GLY A 240 -14.70 12.89 -2.49
C GLY A 240 -14.63 13.67 -1.17
N LEU A 241 -13.83 13.20 -0.21
CA LEU A 241 -13.69 13.76 1.14
C LEU A 241 -12.42 14.59 1.31
N ALA A 242 -11.46 14.48 0.40
CA ALA A 242 -10.23 15.27 0.44
C ALA A 242 -9.66 15.51 -0.95
N GLY A 243 -8.74 16.47 -1.02
CA GLY A 243 -7.90 16.70 -2.18
C GLY A 243 -6.84 17.77 -1.91
N ARG A 244 -6.13 18.18 -2.97
CA ARG A 244 -5.10 19.21 -2.87
C ARG A 244 -5.73 20.54 -2.45
N LEU A 245 -5.04 21.24 -1.55
CA LEU A 245 -5.39 22.59 -1.12
C LEU A 245 -5.01 23.58 -2.23
N PRO A 246 -5.97 24.31 -2.83
CA PRO A 246 -5.67 25.32 -3.84
C PRO A 246 -4.75 26.42 -3.30
N GLY A 247 -3.78 26.85 -4.11
CA GLY A 247 -2.87 27.95 -3.75
C GLY A 247 -1.73 27.59 -2.79
N ALA A 248 -1.54 26.32 -2.47
CA ALA A 248 -0.43 25.84 -1.63
C ALA A 248 0.76 25.27 -2.44
N ASP A 249 0.72 25.37 -3.78
CA ASP A 249 1.72 24.78 -4.68
C ASP A 249 3.14 25.32 -4.45
N ASN A 250 3.26 26.57 -4.01
CA ASN A 250 4.53 27.21 -3.66
C ASN A 250 5.18 26.68 -2.36
N LYS A 251 4.53 25.73 -1.68
CA LYS A 251 5.06 24.98 -0.53
C LYS A 251 5.26 23.50 -0.86
N ALA A 252 4.91 23.08 -2.07
CA ALA A 252 5.03 21.70 -2.46
C ALA A 252 6.49 21.34 -2.72
N GLU A 253 6.85 20.10 -2.38
CA GLU A 253 8.18 19.56 -2.56
C GLU A 253 8.04 18.16 -3.16
N VAL A 254 8.67 17.92 -4.30
CA VAL A 254 8.49 16.67 -5.03
C VAL A 254 9.83 16.05 -5.41
N LYS A 255 9.98 14.79 -5.05
CA LYS A 255 10.93 13.85 -5.66
C LYS A 255 10.11 12.86 -6.49
N PRO A 256 10.06 13.01 -7.83
CA PRO A 256 9.12 12.27 -8.68
C PRO A 256 9.19 10.76 -8.46
N GLY A 257 8.02 10.17 -8.26
CA GLY A 257 7.87 8.74 -7.99
C GLY A 257 8.41 8.28 -6.63
N ALA A 258 8.75 9.19 -5.71
CA ALA A 258 9.30 8.83 -4.40
C ALA A 258 8.65 9.60 -3.24
N VAL A 259 8.70 10.93 -3.26
CA VAL A 259 8.18 11.78 -2.17
C VAL A 259 7.34 12.89 -2.75
N TYR A 260 6.15 13.07 -2.18
CA TYR A 260 5.25 14.16 -2.54
C TYR A 260 4.83 14.87 -1.26
N THR A 261 5.18 16.15 -1.18
CA THR A 261 4.71 17.07 -0.14
C THR A 261 3.86 18.13 -0.83
N LEU A 262 2.63 18.32 -0.36
CA LEU A 262 1.62 19.21 -0.93
C LEU A 262 0.66 19.73 0.13
N GLY A 263 -0.08 20.78 -0.19
CA GLY A 263 -1.19 21.22 0.66
C GLY A 263 -2.39 20.28 0.51
N ALA A 264 -3.05 19.95 1.62
CA ALA A 264 -4.24 19.09 1.64
C ALA A 264 -5.41 19.77 2.35
N VAL A 265 -6.62 19.49 1.86
CA VAL A 265 -7.89 19.86 2.48
C VAL A 265 -8.74 18.60 2.64
N MET A 266 -9.44 18.48 3.76
CA MET A 266 -10.22 17.31 4.13
C MET A 266 -11.54 17.71 4.80
N GLU A 267 -12.61 16.99 4.51
CA GLU A 267 -13.90 17.09 5.18
C GLU A 267 -13.97 16.13 6.37
N VAL A 268 -14.30 16.69 7.53
CA VAL A 268 -14.48 15.97 8.80
C VAL A 268 -15.88 16.32 9.31
N GLY A 269 -16.84 15.42 9.09
CA GLY A 269 -18.26 15.73 9.25
C GLY A 269 -18.64 16.97 8.43
N ASN A 270 -19.17 18.01 9.09
CA ASN A 270 -19.59 19.25 8.42
C ASN A 270 -18.47 20.31 8.32
N ARG A 271 -17.24 19.99 8.72
CA ARG A 271 -16.13 20.94 8.77
C ARG A 271 -15.12 20.63 7.68
N LYS A 272 -14.47 21.68 7.17
CA LYS A 272 -13.25 21.54 6.38
C LYS A 272 -12.05 21.85 7.25
N ILE A 273 -11.08 20.97 7.26
CA ILE A 273 -9.76 21.17 7.85
C ILE A 273 -8.71 21.15 6.76
N GLN A 274 -7.59 21.82 6.98
CA GLN A 274 -6.55 21.93 5.96
C GLN A 274 -5.16 22.05 6.56
N SER A 275 -4.17 21.63 5.80
CA SER A 275 -2.77 21.88 6.11
C SER A 275 -2.03 22.25 4.84
N PRO A 276 -1.18 23.30 4.86
CA PRO A 276 -0.43 23.72 3.68
C PRO A 276 0.69 22.74 3.30
N VAL A 277 1.09 21.86 4.23
CA VAL A 277 2.18 20.90 4.05
C VAL A 277 1.76 19.56 4.65
N LYS A 278 1.63 18.56 3.78
CA LYS A 278 1.37 17.16 4.08
C LYS A 278 2.09 16.32 3.05
N GLY A 279 2.63 15.16 3.43
CA GLY A 279 3.40 14.39 2.47
C GLY A 279 3.44 12.91 2.78
N TYR A 280 3.69 12.13 1.73
CA TYR A 280 3.67 10.68 1.73
C TYR A 280 4.78 10.11 0.84
N GLY A 281 5.20 8.88 1.17
CA GLY A 281 6.16 8.13 0.39
C GLY A 281 5.37 7.41 -0.68
N TYR A 282 5.57 7.76 -1.95
CA TYR A 282 4.73 7.27 -3.04
C TYR A 282 4.83 5.77 -3.25
N THR A 283 5.99 5.18 -2.91
CA THR A 283 6.25 3.76 -3.07
C THR A 283 5.83 2.93 -1.84
N LEU A 284 5.66 3.57 -0.67
CA LEU A 284 5.43 2.87 0.60
C LEU A 284 3.97 2.47 0.76
N ASN A 285 3.72 1.16 0.82
CA ASN A 285 2.44 0.60 1.27
C ASN A 285 2.36 0.59 2.82
N ALA A 286 1.22 0.14 3.36
CA ALA A 286 0.99 0.16 4.79
C ALA A 286 1.85 -0.83 5.58
N GLU A 287 2.14 -2.00 5.03
CA GLU A 287 3.05 -2.98 5.63
C GLU A 287 4.46 -2.41 5.76
N ASP A 288 4.94 -1.72 4.72
CA ASP A 288 6.25 -1.07 4.72
C ASP A 288 6.34 0.00 5.81
N ILE A 289 5.34 0.88 5.91
CA ILE A 289 5.32 1.91 6.96
C ILE A 289 5.32 1.27 8.35
N LEU A 290 4.47 0.26 8.59
CA LEU A 290 4.44 -0.46 9.87
C LEU A 290 5.80 -1.07 10.19
N ALA A 291 6.42 -1.78 9.25
CA ALA A 291 7.67 -2.47 9.49
C ALA A 291 8.86 -1.52 9.66
N ILE A 292 8.97 -0.49 8.80
CA ILE A 292 10.05 0.50 8.84
C ILE A 292 10.04 1.25 10.17
N ALA A 293 8.91 1.82 10.58
CA ALA A 293 8.84 2.59 11.81
C ALA A 293 8.97 1.70 13.07
N THR A 294 8.47 0.47 13.03
CA THR A 294 8.67 -0.48 14.14
C THR A 294 10.13 -0.89 14.28
N LYS A 295 10.84 -1.15 13.17
CA LYS A 295 12.29 -1.41 13.19
C LYS A 295 13.04 -0.18 13.70
N ALA A 296 12.74 1.00 13.15
CA ALA A 296 13.36 2.25 13.58
C ALA A 296 13.20 2.49 15.09
N TYR A 297 12.01 2.22 15.65
CA TYR A 297 11.80 2.25 17.10
C TYR A 297 12.69 1.26 17.83
N LYS A 298 12.75 0.00 17.37
CA LYS A 298 13.54 -1.05 18.03
C LYS A 298 15.02 -0.67 18.14
N ASP A 299 15.58 0.00 17.12
CA ASP A 299 16.97 0.43 17.11
C ASP A 299 17.19 1.77 17.83
N ASN A 300 16.12 2.55 18.01
CA ASN A 300 16.15 3.89 18.58
C ASN A 300 15.06 4.07 19.66
N PRO A 301 15.01 3.20 20.69
CA PRO A 301 13.99 3.30 21.72
C PRO A 301 14.17 4.59 22.52
N HIS A 302 13.06 5.19 22.92
CA HIS A 302 13.06 6.43 23.71
C HIS A 302 11.94 6.42 24.72
N SER A 303 12.30 6.41 26.01
CA SER A 303 11.34 6.34 27.12
C SER A 303 10.91 7.71 27.65
N GLY A 304 11.57 8.79 27.22
CA GLY A 304 11.30 10.15 27.70
C GLY A 304 9.95 10.70 27.24
N THR A 305 9.42 11.66 27.99
CA THR A 305 8.15 12.35 27.68
C THR A 305 8.29 13.43 26.62
N THR A 306 9.52 13.82 26.27
CA THR A 306 9.81 14.71 25.15
C THR A 306 9.94 13.90 23.85
N THR A 307 9.64 14.51 22.72
CA THR A 307 9.83 13.87 21.41
C THR A 307 11.31 13.78 21.08
N LYS A 308 11.73 12.66 20.50
CA LYS A 308 13.05 12.49 19.89
C LYS A 308 12.88 12.18 18.40
N ALA A 309 13.56 12.94 17.55
CA ALA A 309 13.54 12.77 16.10
C ALA A 309 14.89 12.30 15.58
N CYS A 310 14.88 11.52 14.50
CA CYS A 310 16.07 11.20 13.73
C CYS A 310 15.73 11.00 12.24
N LEU A 311 16.73 11.17 11.37
CA LEU A 311 16.62 10.93 9.94
C LEU A 311 16.89 9.47 9.61
N LEU A 312 15.92 8.81 8.98
CA LEU A 312 16.01 7.43 8.52
C LEU A 312 16.00 7.40 7.00
N SER A 313 17.08 6.87 6.40
CA SER A 313 17.14 6.59 4.97
C SER A 313 16.31 5.35 4.66
N VAL A 314 15.38 5.48 3.72
CA VAL A 314 14.50 4.42 3.23
C VAL A 314 14.80 4.19 1.76
N THR A 315 14.95 2.93 1.38
CA THR A 315 15.03 2.51 -0.02
C THR A 315 13.88 1.55 -0.31
N ASP A 316 13.06 1.91 -1.30
CA ASP A 316 11.90 1.13 -1.71
C ASP A 316 11.60 1.38 -3.20
N ASP A 317 11.19 0.34 -3.92
CA ASP A 317 11.02 0.33 -5.39
C ASP A 317 12.16 1.04 -6.18
N GLY A 318 13.41 0.78 -5.76
CA GLY A 318 14.60 1.39 -6.37
C GLY A 318 14.76 2.90 -6.12
N LYS A 319 13.95 3.50 -5.24
CA LYS A 319 14.03 4.90 -4.83
C LYS A 319 14.58 5.00 -3.42
N THR A 320 15.53 5.91 -3.21
CA THR A 320 16.06 6.23 -1.89
C THR A 320 15.66 7.64 -1.49
N PHE A 321 15.06 7.78 -0.32
CA PHE A 321 14.68 9.06 0.27
C PHE A 321 14.82 8.99 1.80
N ASN A 322 14.79 10.16 2.45
CA ASN A 322 14.84 10.22 3.90
C ASN A 322 13.44 10.40 4.46
N THR A 323 13.27 9.86 5.65
CA THR A 323 12.10 10.03 6.49
C THR A 323 12.53 10.62 7.83
N VAL A 324 11.70 11.48 8.41
CA VAL A 324 11.84 11.89 9.80
C VAL A 324 11.06 10.90 10.64
N PHE A 325 11.76 10.17 11.50
CA PHE A 325 11.18 9.25 12.46
C PHE A 325 11.14 9.89 13.84
N VAL A 326 9.99 9.85 14.51
CA VAL A 326 9.79 10.49 15.82
C VAL A 326 9.23 9.50 16.83
N THR A 327 9.89 9.42 17.99
CA THR A 327 9.47 8.60 19.13
C THR A 327 9.18 9.47 20.35
N LYS A 328 8.32 8.96 21.22
CA LYS A 328 7.92 9.59 22.49
C LYS A 328 7.41 8.50 23.43
N GLU A 329 7.75 8.53 24.72
CA GLU A 329 7.16 7.68 25.77
C GLU A 329 7.12 6.17 25.48
N ASN A 330 8.20 5.59 24.92
CA ASN A 330 8.28 4.19 24.47
C ASN A 330 7.28 3.84 23.35
N SER A 331 6.94 4.81 22.50
CA SER A 331 6.05 4.61 21.35
C SER A 331 6.46 5.43 20.14
N ILE A 332 5.88 5.06 18.99
CA ILE A 332 6.02 5.79 17.74
C ILE A 332 5.04 6.96 17.76
N ARG A 333 5.54 8.17 17.48
CA ARG A 333 4.71 9.37 17.38
C ARG A 333 4.37 9.71 15.94
N THR A 334 5.35 9.65 15.05
CA THR A 334 5.15 9.83 13.61
C THR A 334 6.35 9.28 12.82
N ILE A 335 6.12 8.97 11.55
CA ILE A 335 7.15 8.82 10.53
C ILE A 335 6.61 9.51 9.27
N TYR A 336 7.44 10.31 8.60
CA TYR A 336 7.05 10.95 7.36
C TYR A 336 8.25 11.17 6.45
N PRO A 337 8.08 11.07 5.12
CA PRO A 337 9.15 11.37 4.18
C PRO A 337 9.42 12.87 4.11
N ASP A 338 10.67 13.20 3.83
CA ASP A 338 11.13 14.57 3.71
C ASP A 338 11.91 14.74 2.40
N ALA A 339 11.41 15.63 1.53
CA ALA A 339 12.08 15.96 0.29
C ALA A 339 13.32 16.84 0.54
N THR A 340 13.31 17.64 1.62
CA THR A 340 14.42 18.50 2.06
C THR A 340 14.80 18.27 3.53
N PRO A 341 15.40 17.12 3.86
CA PRO A 341 15.76 16.80 5.24
C PRO A 341 16.70 17.83 5.86
N ASP A 342 16.42 18.25 7.09
CA ASP A 342 17.32 19.08 7.88
C ASP A 342 18.45 18.25 8.50
N TYR A 343 19.51 18.02 7.73
CA TYR A 343 20.71 17.31 8.20
C TYR A 343 21.52 18.07 9.26
N LYS A 344 21.25 19.37 9.49
CA LYS A 344 21.95 20.15 10.51
C LYS A 344 21.23 20.07 11.85
N GLY A 345 19.91 20.13 11.85
CA GLY A 345 19.08 20.07 13.05
C GLY A 345 18.67 18.66 13.48
N THR A 346 18.72 17.67 12.58
CA THR A 346 18.26 16.30 12.87
C THR A 346 19.36 15.27 12.59
N SER A 347 19.78 14.53 13.61
CA SER A 347 20.77 13.45 13.49
C SER A 347 20.20 12.22 12.78
N ALA A 348 21.05 11.40 12.17
CA ALA A 348 20.65 10.10 11.63
C ALA A 348 20.15 9.14 12.73
N CYS A 349 19.24 8.23 12.38
CA CYS A 349 18.85 7.12 13.23
C CYS A 349 19.97 6.07 13.31
N ASN A 350 20.03 5.31 14.40
CA ASN A 350 20.79 4.07 14.47
C ASN A 350 20.18 3.02 13.53
N GLY A 351 21.01 2.20 12.88
CA GLY A 351 20.61 1.17 11.90
C GLY A 351 20.56 -0.25 12.45
#